data_AF-A0A3M6VSL2-F1
#
_entry.id   AF-A0A3M6VSL2-F1
#
_cell.length_a   1.000
_cell.length_b   1.000
_cell.length_c   1.000
_cell.angle_alpha   90.00
_cell.angle_beta   90.00
_cell.angle_gamma   90.00
#
_symmetry.space_group_name_H-M   'P 1'
#
loop_
_entity.id
_entity.type
_entity.pdbx_description
1 polymer ?
#
loop_
_entity_poly.entity_id
_entity_poly.type
_entity_poly.pdbx_seq_one_letter_code
_entity_poly.pdbx_strand_id
1 'polypeptide(L)'
;MMNADAQLEDLLQANGDSHLFDQMLQLGHPPVMFWWKQIDEFIRAIETARAKVENAEAKPLPPDPIALPTVVTVKRFKEAVLNYIKPQKHADRLGTSCLLCSLPETVTVGYKLRALDDDPWIQRVIAVGEPNMLPIACVFMPRGLRASALDIVTPRHNRTSLWG
;
A
#
# COMPACT_ATOMS: atom_id res chain seq x y z
N MET A 1 -24.57 11.29 0.95
CA MET A 1 -23.73 10.68 -0.09
C MET A 1 -22.49 11.55 -0.20
N MET A 2 -21.29 11.06 0.14
CA MET A 2 -20.05 11.85 -0.01
C MET A 2 -19.87 12.24 -1.48
N ASN A 3 -19.43 13.47 -1.73
CA ASN A 3 -19.06 13.91 -3.07
C ASN A 3 -17.83 13.10 -3.51
N ALA A 4 -17.92 12.41 -4.64
CA ALA A 4 -16.85 11.58 -5.19
C ALA A 4 -15.55 12.39 -5.39
N ASP A 5 -15.69 13.64 -5.84
CA ASP A 5 -14.56 14.54 -6.06
C ASP A 5 -13.86 14.89 -4.75
N ALA A 6 -14.62 15.15 -3.68
CA ALA A 6 -14.06 15.42 -2.36
C ALA A 6 -13.32 14.19 -1.78
N GLN A 7 -13.84 12.99 -2.02
CA GLN A 7 -13.17 11.76 -1.60
C GLN A 7 -11.81 11.57 -2.31
N LEU A 8 -11.74 11.89 -3.61
CA LEU A 8 -10.48 11.85 -4.37
C LEU A 8 -9.49 12.90 -3.86
N GLU A 9 -9.96 14.12 -3.61
CA GLU A 9 -9.15 15.22 -3.08
C GLU A 9 -8.53 14.89 -1.72
N ASP A 10 -9.35 14.39 -0.78
CA ASP A 10 -8.90 13.96 0.55
C ASP A 10 -7.82 12.87 0.46
N LEU A 11 -8.02 11.89 -0.43
CA LEU A 11 -7.07 10.79 -0.63
C LEU A 11 -5.73 11.30 -1.18
N LEU A 12 -5.77 12.14 -2.21
CA LEU A 12 -4.56 12.70 -2.80
C LEU A 12 -3.81 13.60 -1.82
N GLN A 13 -4.53 14.42 -1.05
CA GLN A 13 -3.94 15.25 -0.02
C GLN A 13 -3.27 14.41 1.06
N ALA A 14 -3.93 13.35 1.55
CA ALA A 14 -3.36 12.46 2.55
C ALA A 14 -2.08 11.74 2.07
N ASN A 15 -1.90 11.59 0.76
CA ASN A 15 -0.70 11.01 0.18
C ASN A 15 0.38 12.04 -0.21
N GLY A 16 0.09 13.35 -0.13
CA GLY A 16 0.97 14.41 -0.63
C GLY A 16 0.95 14.57 -2.16
N ASP A 17 -0.05 13.99 -2.83
CA ASP A 17 -0.18 13.92 -4.29
C ASP A 17 -1.34 14.78 -4.82
N SER A 18 -1.75 15.84 -4.10
CA SER A 18 -2.82 16.77 -4.52
C SER A 18 -2.62 17.36 -5.92
N HIS A 19 -1.37 17.51 -6.36
CA HIS A 19 -1.02 17.98 -7.71
C HIS A 19 -1.49 17.05 -8.84
N LEU A 20 -1.89 15.80 -8.53
CA LEU A 20 -2.41 14.84 -9.51
C LEU A 20 -3.92 14.96 -9.76
N PHE A 21 -4.65 15.81 -9.01
CA PHE A 21 -6.11 15.86 -9.05
C PHE A 21 -6.67 16.09 -10.46
N ASP A 22 -6.23 17.16 -11.13
CA ASP A 22 -6.69 17.48 -12.49
C ASP A 22 -6.32 16.40 -13.50
N GLN A 23 -5.11 15.83 -13.36
CA GLN A 23 -4.66 14.73 -14.21
C GLN A 23 -5.54 13.50 -14.04
N MET A 24 -6.03 13.24 -12.82
CA MET A 24 -6.93 12.12 -12.54
C MET A 24 -8.31 12.33 -13.14
N LEU A 25 -8.88 13.53 -13.05
CA LEU A 25 -10.17 13.82 -13.66
C LEU A 25 -10.16 13.69 -15.19
N GLN A 26 -8.99 13.86 -15.82
CA GLN A 26 -8.81 13.66 -17.25
C GLN A 26 -8.65 12.19 -17.66
N LEU A 27 -8.52 11.27 -16.70
CA LEU A 27 -8.49 9.83 -17.01
C LEU A 27 -9.88 9.40 -17.50
N GLY A 28 -9.92 8.76 -18.68
CA GLY A 28 -11.16 8.20 -19.23
C GLY A 28 -11.73 7.01 -18.44
N HIS A 29 -10.97 6.47 -17.50
CA HIS A 29 -11.39 5.44 -16.55
C HIS A 29 -10.69 5.62 -15.20
N PRO A 30 -11.28 5.18 -14.07
CA PRO A 30 -10.70 5.41 -12.76
C PRO A 30 -9.57 4.41 -12.50
N PRO A 31 -8.45 4.85 -11.91
CA PRO A 31 -7.35 3.95 -11.57
C PRO A 31 -7.53 3.32 -10.19
N VAL A 32 -6.67 2.35 -9.84
CA VAL A 32 -6.58 1.85 -8.46
C VAL A 32 -5.76 2.82 -7.64
N MET A 33 -6.34 3.21 -6.50
CA MET A 33 -5.79 4.22 -5.62
C MET A 33 -5.37 3.61 -4.29
N PHE A 34 -4.24 4.09 -3.76
CA PHE A 34 -3.64 3.60 -2.52
C PHE A 34 -3.60 4.72 -1.52
N TRP A 35 -4.25 4.53 -0.37
CA TRP A 35 -4.05 5.38 0.78
C TRP A 35 -3.08 4.70 1.73
N TRP A 36 -1.82 5.13 1.69
CA TRP A 36 -0.75 4.58 2.51
C TRP A 36 -0.96 4.83 4.00
N LYS A 37 -0.63 3.85 4.84
CA LYS A 37 -0.79 3.92 6.29
C LYS A 37 0.52 3.63 6.99
N GLN A 38 0.84 4.46 7.98
CA GLN A 38 1.92 4.22 8.95
C GLN A 38 3.28 3.83 8.29
N ILE A 39 3.65 4.50 7.20
CA ILE A 39 4.82 4.10 6.39
C ILE A 39 6.12 4.35 7.14
N ASP A 40 6.21 5.46 7.87
CA ASP A 40 7.40 5.77 8.67
C ASP A 40 7.60 4.75 9.79
N GLU A 41 6.51 4.31 10.43
CA GLU A 41 6.51 3.25 11.45
C GLU A 41 6.92 1.91 10.83
N PHE A 42 6.40 1.56 9.65
CA PHE A 42 6.82 0.37 8.92
C PHE A 42 8.32 0.38 8.60
N ILE A 43 8.85 1.51 8.12
CA ILE A 43 10.27 1.64 7.80
C ILE A 43 11.12 1.46 9.05
N ARG A 44 10.76 2.10 10.16
CA ARG A 44 11.44 1.92 11.45
C ARG A 44 11.40 0.47 11.93
N ALA A 45 10.28 -0.22 11.75
CA ALA A 45 10.15 -1.63 12.10
C ALA A 45 11.08 -2.51 11.24
N ILE A 46 11.22 -2.21 9.94
CA ILE A 46 12.14 -2.91 9.04
C ILE A 46 13.58 -2.72 9.49
N GLU A 47 13.98 -1.48 9.78
CA GLU A 47 15.32 -1.15 10.26
C GLU A 47 15.63 -1.85 11.59
N THR A 48 14.68 -1.82 12.53
CA THR A 48 14.80 -2.50 13.82
C THR A 48 14.91 -4.01 13.66
N ALA A 49 14.10 -4.61 12.80
CA ALA A 49 14.13 -6.05 12.54
C ALA A 49 15.47 -6.49 11.91
N ARG A 50 16.00 -5.70 10.97
CA ARG A 50 17.32 -5.94 10.37
C ARG A 50 18.44 -5.84 11.42
N ALA A 51 18.44 -4.80 12.25
CA ALA A 51 19.44 -4.60 13.29
C ALA A 51 19.45 -5.72 14.34
N LYS A 52 18.27 -6.19 14.77
CA LYS A 52 18.18 -7.33 15.71
C LYS A 52 18.77 -8.63 15.15
N VAL A 53 18.63 -8.85 13.84
CA VAL A 53 19.26 -10.01 13.18
C VAL A 53 20.78 -9.84 13.09
N GLU A 54 21.25 -8.65 12.73
CA GLU A 54 22.68 -8.34 12.64
C GLU A 54 23.39 -8.50 13.99
N ASN A 55 22.75 -8.08 15.09
CA ASN A 55 23.26 -8.25 16.46
C ASN A 55 23.06 -9.67 17.04
N ALA A 56 22.58 -10.63 16.23
CA ALA A 56 22.24 -11.99 16.65
C ALA A 56 21.20 -12.10 17.80
N GLU A 57 20.40 -11.06 18.01
CA GLU A 57 19.31 -11.02 19.00
C GLU A 57 18.02 -11.70 18.49
N ALA A 58 17.94 -11.94 17.18
CA ALA A 58 16.78 -12.53 16.53
C ALA A 58 17.15 -13.57 15.48
N LYS A 59 16.22 -14.51 15.23
CA LYS A 59 16.29 -15.42 14.08
C LYS A 59 16.34 -14.64 12.77
N PRO A 60 17.05 -15.16 11.73
CA PRO A 60 17.09 -14.55 10.41
C PRO A 60 15.70 -14.20 9.88
N LEU A 61 15.61 -13.06 9.19
CA LEU A 61 14.39 -12.69 8.47
C LEU A 61 14.13 -13.69 7.34
N PRO A 62 12.86 -14.02 7.04
CA PRO A 62 12.51 -14.71 5.80
C PRO A 62 12.99 -13.93 4.56
N PRO A 63 12.92 -14.51 3.35
CA PRO A 63 13.18 -13.76 2.13
C PRO A 63 12.25 -12.55 2.00
N ASP A 64 12.81 -11.39 1.66
CA ASP A 64 12.04 -10.16 1.43
C ASP A 64 11.26 -10.26 0.10
N PRO A 65 9.92 -10.26 0.13
CA PRO A 65 9.09 -10.43 -1.07
C PRO A 65 9.13 -9.22 -2.02
N ILE A 66 9.47 -8.04 -1.51
CA ILE A 66 9.46 -6.77 -2.25
C ILE A 66 10.86 -6.23 -2.56
N ALA A 67 11.90 -7.00 -2.21
CA ALA A 67 13.31 -6.76 -2.53
C ALA A 67 13.75 -5.33 -2.16
N LEU A 68 13.50 -4.91 -0.92
CA LEU A 68 13.84 -3.57 -0.47
C LEU A 68 15.36 -3.37 -0.41
N PRO A 69 15.83 -2.17 -0.79
CA PRO A 69 17.23 -1.80 -0.59
C PRO A 69 17.60 -1.76 0.90
N THR A 70 18.90 -1.73 1.20
CA THR A 70 19.41 -1.61 2.56
C THR A 70 18.90 -0.35 3.26
N VAL A 71 18.94 0.80 2.58
CA VAL A 71 18.39 2.07 3.07
C VAL A 71 16.98 2.24 2.49
N VAL A 72 15.98 2.25 3.35
CA VAL A 72 14.57 2.34 2.95
C VAL A 72 14.05 3.75 3.21
N THR A 73 13.67 4.45 2.14
CA THR A 73 12.94 5.73 2.24
C THR A 73 11.46 5.52 1.96
N VAL A 74 10.59 6.42 2.43
CA VAL A 74 9.13 6.39 2.16
C VAL A 74 8.84 6.17 0.68
N LYS A 75 9.50 6.93 -0.20
CA LYS A 75 9.33 6.78 -1.64
C LYS A 75 9.74 5.38 -2.13
N ARG A 76 10.93 4.90 -1.74
CA ARG A 76 11.42 3.58 -2.17
C ARG A 76 10.55 2.44 -1.68
N PHE A 77 10.04 2.54 -0.46
CA PHE A 77 9.10 1.59 0.10
C PHE A 77 7.82 1.52 -0.72
N LYS A 78 7.16 2.67 -0.94
CA LYS A 78 5.95 2.75 -1.78
C LYS A 78 6.21 2.21 -3.19
N GLU A 79 7.33 2.58 -3.82
CA GLU A 79 7.70 2.08 -5.14
C GLU A 79 7.89 0.56 -5.17
N ALA A 80 8.54 -0.03 -4.17
CA ALA A 80 8.74 -1.47 -4.07
C ALA A 80 7.41 -2.22 -3.92
N VAL A 81 6.53 -1.75 -3.03
CA VAL A 81 5.18 -2.31 -2.86
C VAL A 81 4.39 -2.22 -4.17
N LEU A 82 4.37 -1.05 -4.82
CA LEU A 82 3.67 -0.86 -6.10
C LEU A 82 4.21 -1.77 -7.21
N ASN A 83 5.53 -1.97 -7.27
CA ASN A 83 6.16 -2.85 -8.26
C ASN A 83 5.80 -4.33 -8.02
N TYR A 84 5.68 -4.74 -6.75
CA TYR A 84 5.27 -6.09 -6.39
C TYR A 84 3.80 -6.38 -6.74
N ILE A 85 2.89 -5.47 -6.37
CA ILE A 85 1.45 -5.64 -6.59
C ILE A 85 1.02 -5.35 -8.02
N LYS A 86 1.90 -4.77 -8.84
CA LYS A 86 1.64 -4.45 -10.24
C LYS A 86 1.13 -5.70 -10.99
N PRO A 87 0.04 -5.59 -11.76
CA PRO A 87 -0.52 -6.72 -12.50
C PRO A 87 0.38 -7.08 -13.69
N GLN A 88 0.93 -6.07 -14.37
CA GLN A 88 1.87 -6.21 -15.47
C GLN A 88 3.12 -5.38 -15.21
N LYS A 89 4.26 -5.83 -15.76
CA LYS A 89 5.56 -5.16 -15.63
C LYS A 89 5.53 -3.70 -16.13
N HIS A 90 4.71 -3.44 -17.15
CA HIS A 90 4.61 -2.14 -17.82
C HIS A 90 3.35 -1.35 -17.49
N ALA A 91 2.53 -1.77 -16.51
CA ALA A 91 1.36 -0.97 -16.13
C ALA A 91 1.80 0.45 -15.74
N ASP A 92 1.11 1.48 -16.18
CA ASP A 92 1.51 2.84 -15.85
C ASP A 92 1.18 3.18 -14.39
N ARG A 93 1.91 4.13 -13.83
CA ARG A 93 1.68 4.63 -12.47
C ARG A 93 1.61 6.15 -12.48
N LEU A 94 0.73 6.71 -11.66
CA LEU A 94 0.71 8.14 -11.40
C LEU A 94 1.27 8.36 -9.99
N GLY A 95 2.52 8.83 -9.93
CA GLY A 95 3.24 9.03 -8.67
C GLY A 95 3.39 7.74 -7.86
N THR A 96 3.11 7.83 -6.56
CA THR A 96 3.10 6.68 -5.63
C THR A 96 1.71 6.35 -5.11
N SER A 97 0.67 7.05 -5.57
CA SER A 97 -0.70 6.89 -5.06
C SER A 97 -1.59 6.06 -5.96
N CYS A 98 -1.13 5.70 -7.16
CA CYS A 98 -2.01 5.25 -8.22
C CYS A 98 -1.35 4.25 -9.16
N LEU A 99 -2.10 3.19 -9.49
CA LEU A 99 -1.80 2.29 -10.61
C LEU A 99 -2.87 2.41 -11.68
N LEU A 100 -2.43 2.66 -12.92
CA LEU A 100 -3.29 2.64 -14.09
C LEU A 100 -3.42 1.18 -14.55
N CYS A 101 -4.59 0.60 -14.31
CA CYS A 101 -4.88 -0.77 -14.66
C CYS A 101 -6.35 -0.92 -15.09
N SER A 102 -6.61 -1.99 -15.84
CA SER A 102 -7.96 -2.34 -16.28
C SER A 102 -8.80 -2.85 -15.09
N LEU A 103 -10.14 -2.83 -15.24
CA LEU A 103 -11.06 -3.32 -14.20
C LEU A 103 -10.71 -4.74 -13.69
N PRO A 104 -10.43 -5.74 -14.55
CA PRO A 104 -10.03 -7.08 -14.07
C PRO A 104 -8.72 -7.07 -13.27
N GLU A 105 -7.77 -6.23 -13.64
CA GLU A 105 -6.48 -6.14 -12.98
C GLU A 105 -6.56 -5.48 -11.60
N THR A 106 -7.60 -4.67 -11.34
CA THR A 106 -7.81 -4.06 -10.02
C THR A 106 -8.00 -5.11 -8.94
N VAL A 107 -8.69 -6.21 -9.26
CA VAL A 107 -8.88 -7.35 -8.35
C VAL A 107 -7.54 -8.03 -8.04
N THR A 108 -6.68 -8.21 -9.04
CA THR A 108 -5.33 -8.77 -8.87
C THR A 108 -4.49 -7.91 -7.93
N VAL A 109 -4.54 -6.58 -8.09
CA VAL A 109 -3.83 -5.64 -7.22
C VAL A 109 -4.29 -5.76 -5.77
N GLY A 110 -5.61 -5.78 -5.53
CA GLY A 110 -6.16 -5.94 -4.19
C GLY A 110 -5.79 -7.28 -3.55
N TYR A 111 -5.80 -8.37 -4.33
CA TYR A 111 -5.40 -9.69 -3.86
C TYR A 111 -3.90 -9.75 -3.50
N LYS A 112 -3.02 -9.21 -4.36
CA LYS A 112 -1.58 -9.18 -4.10
C LYS A 112 -1.21 -8.36 -2.87
N LEU A 113 -1.87 -7.21 -2.66
CA LEU A 113 -1.61 -6.41 -1.46
C LEU A 113 -2.01 -7.17 -0.19
N ARG A 114 -3.16 -7.87 -0.21
CA ARG A 114 -3.57 -8.70 0.93
C ARG A 114 -2.59 -9.85 1.17
N ALA A 115 -2.15 -10.53 0.11
CA ALA A 115 -1.14 -11.58 0.24
C ALA A 115 0.18 -11.05 0.82
N LEU A 116 0.54 -9.80 0.47
CA LEU A 116 1.71 -9.13 1.05
C LEU A 116 1.52 -8.83 2.54
N ASP A 117 0.34 -8.34 2.95
CA ASP A 117 0.04 -8.12 4.37
C ASP A 117 0.24 -9.41 5.19
N ASP A 118 -0.10 -10.58 4.64
CA ASP A 118 0.05 -11.90 5.28
C ASP A 118 1.44 -12.55 5.08
N ASP A 119 2.35 -11.91 4.36
CA ASP A 119 3.66 -12.48 4.05
C ASP A 119 4.50 -12.70 5.32
N PRO A 120 5.21 -13.84 5.48
CA PRO A 120 6.01 -14.12 6.66
C PRO A 120 7.07 -13.05 6.99
N TRP A 121 7.65 -12.41 5.97
CA TRP A 121 8.59 -11.31 6.16
C TRP A 121 7.89 -10.08 6.73
N ILE A 122 6.73 -9.71 6.17
CA ILE A 122 5.92 -8.58 6.65
C ILE A 122 5.43 -8.83 8.08
N GLN A 123 4.90 -10.03 8.38
CA GLN A 123 4.49 -10.39 9.74
C GLN A 123 5.67 -10.35 10.73
N ARG A 124 6.88 -10.73 10.30
CA ARG A 124 8.08 -10.68 11.16
C ARG A 124 8.53 -9.24 11.45
N VAL A 125 8.44 -8.35 10.46
CA VAL A 125 8.67 -6.91 10.64
C VAL A 125 7.64 -6.34 11.62
N ILE A 126 6.36 -6.67 11.45
CA ILE A 126 5.29 -6.14 12.31
C ILE A 126 5.42 -6.63 13.75
N ALA A 127 5.83 -7.89 13.96
CA ALA A 127 6.09 -8.44 15.29
C ALA A 127 7.22 -7.72 16.06
N VAL A 128 8.09 -6.97 15.36
CA VAL A 128 9.14 -6.14 15.97
C VAL A 128 8.65 -4.71 16.20
N GLY A 129 7.72 -4.22 15.37
CA GLY A 129 7.13 -2.89 15.50
C GLY A 129 5.82 -2.88 16.30
N GLU A 130 4.98 -1.88 16.05
CA GLU A 130 3.73 -1.69 16.79
C GLU A 130 2.62 -2.67 16.37
N PRO A 131 1.72 -3.07 17.30
CA PRO A 131 0.73 -4.11 17.06
C PRO A 131 -0.33 -3.78 15.98
N ASN A 132 -0.38 -2.56 15.45
CA ASN A 132 -1.45 -2.07 14.56
C ASN A 132 -0.95 -1.43 13.24
N MET A 133 0.23 -1.81 12.75
CA MET A 133 0.75 -1.22 11.50
C MET A 133 -0.04 -1.64 10.25
N LEU A 134 -0.79 -2.75 10.27
CA LEU A 134 -1.59 -3.20 9.12
C LEU A 134 -2.97 -2.52 9.01
N PRO A 135 -3.51 -2.37 7.78
CA PRO A 135 -2.90 -2.76 6.49
C PRO A 135 -1.84 -1.75 6.01
N ILE A 136 -0.89 -2.19 5.17
CA ILE A 136 0.15 -1.31 4.59
C ILE A 136 -0.47 -0.11 3.84
N ALA A 137 -1.58 -0.35 3.14
CA ALA A 137 -2.37 0.68 2.49
C ALA A 137 -3.86 0.28 2.44
N CYS A 138 -4.74 1.27 2.51
CA CYS A 138 -6.14 1.10 2.10
C CYS A 138 -6.24 1.21 0.58
N VAL A 139 -6.94 0.28 -0.05
CA VAL A 139 -7.12 0.24 -1.51
C VAL A 139 -8.49 0.76 -1.87
N PHE A 140 -8.50 1.70 -2.81
CA PHE A 140 -9.69 2.30 -3.39
C PHE A 140 -9.78 1.88 -4.85
N MET A 141 -10.89 1.26 -5.23
CA MET A 141 -11.14 0.76 -6.58
C MET A 141 -12.12 1.63 -7.35
N PRO A 142 -12.01 1.67 -8.69
CA PRO A 142 -12.97 2.33 -9.59
C PRO A 142 -14.42 1.89 -9.35
N ARG A 143 -15.34 2.86 -9.23
CA ARG A 143 -16.80 2.67 -9.33
C ARG A 143 -17.31 3.29 -10.63
N GLY A 144 -17.56 2.44 -11.63
CA GLY A 144 -18.00 2.90 -12.96
C GLY A 144 -16.87 3.59 -13.74
N LEU A 145 -17.22 4.59 -14.56
CA LEU A 145 -16.28 5.23 -15.49
C LEU A 145 -15.70 6.57 -15.00
N ARG A 146 -16.11 7.06 -13.83
CA ARG A 146 -15.68 8.38 -13.32
C ARG A 146 -14.46 8.24 -12.41
N ALA A 147 -13.38 8.95 -12.74
CA ALA A 147 -12.11 8.90 -12.01
C ALA A 147 -12.23 9.12 -10.48
N SER A 148 -13.15 9.98 -10.06
CA SER A 148 -13.38 10.32 -8.65
C SER A 148 -14.31 9.35 -7.90
N ALA A 149 -15.04 8.49 -8.61
CA ALA A 149 -15.96 7.55 -7.98
C ALA A 149 -15.18 6.32 -7.51
N LEU A 150 -14.78 6.31 -6.23
CA LEU A 150 -13.91 5.29 -5.66
C LEU A 150 -14.59 4.52 -4.50
N ASP A 151 -14.50 3.20 -4.53
CA ASP A 151 -14.94 2.31 -3.46
C ASP A 151 -13.75 1.83 -2.63
N ILE A 152 -13.86 1.90 -1.30
CA ILE A 152 -12.87 1.26 -0.44
C ILE A 152 -13.08 -0.27 -0.47
N VAL A 153 -12.01 -1.02 -0.76
CA VAL A 153 -12.08 -2.48 -0.93
C VAL A 153 -11.23 -3.23 0.11
N THR A 154 -10.44 -2.51 0.91
CA THR A 154 -9.73 -3.13 2.03
C THR A 154 -10.71 -3.58 3.12
N PRO A 155 -10.68 -4.86 3.53
CA PRO A 155 -11.42 -5.32 4.69
C PRO A 155 -10.99 -4.49 5.90
N ARG A 156 -11.95 -4.03 6.70
CA ARG A 156 -11.65 -3.54 8.04
C ARG A 156 -11.08 -4.75 8.79
N HIS A 157 -9.78 -4.74 9.05
CA HIS A 157 -9.18 -5.71 9.93
C HIS A 157 -9.72 -5.43 11.34
N ASN A 158 -10.88 -6.01 11.67
CA ASN A 158 -11.20 -6.30 13.06
C ASN A 158 -10.29 -7.48 13.44
N ARG A 159 -8.98 -7.24 13.58
CA ARG A 159 -8.15 -8.10 14.41
C ARG A 159 -8.67 -7.85 15.83
N THR A 160 -9.72 -8.57 16.23
CA THR A 160 -9.91 -8.93 17.64
C THR A 160 -8.54 -9.38 18.11
N SER A 161 -8.01 -8.70 19.11
CA SER A 161 -6.70 -9.00 19.68
C SER A 161 -6.57 -10.51 19.84
N LEU A 162 -5.46 -11.09 19.37
CA LEU A 162 -5.08 -12.45 19.76
C LEU A 162 -4.65 -12.54 21.23
N TRP A 163 -4.92 -11.47 21.99
CA TRP A 163 -4.84 -11.36 23.44
C TRP A 163 -6.24 -11.00 23.93
N GLY A 164 -7.07 -12.02 24.15
CA GLY A 164 -8.08 -11.94 25.20
C GLY A 164 -7.40 -12.07 26.56
#